data_AF-A0AAU5GX55-F1
#
_entry.id   AF-A0AAU5GX55-F1
#
_cell.length_a   1.000
_cell.length_b   1.000
_cell.length_c   1.000
_cell.angle_alpha   90.00
_cell.angle_beta   90.00
_cell.angle_gamma   90.00
#
_symmetry.space_group_name_H-M   'P 1'
#
loop_
_entity.id
_entity.type
_entity.pdbx_description
1 polymer ?
#
loop_
_entity_poly.entity_id
_entity_poly.type
_entity_poly.pdbx_seq_one_letter_code
_entity_poly.pdbx_strand_id
1 'polypeptide(L)'
;MKRRNFLASSPFVASAFSEPVTRWLVSPTEPMTAQPGRTSVGRAHIEELREAADSARVWDSRFGGSGWKSQSLTAYLYERVTPLLRGRFSEGVGRDLFSVTAEMARLAGWTAFDAGQQHAAQRHYIQSLRLAKAGGDANLGSYILSSMAMQAMMRGFTSQAIDMAQGAYERVPSADPRVLGFAKLIEARAHARDGDTRSACGCLALAERLQQYGEAEASGSLTWIDFFTRQRIVTDAAEIFRDLGNPKATFAWHAMGEMPGDAFARSRGIRLSVLASAYAQQGELEHSLRLGRTSLRLFSRLQTVRGIDYIKIFTNSLRPWNREPAVAGYLREVRTLATQPTLA
;
A
#
# COMPACT_ATOMS: atom_id res chain seq x y z
N MET A 1 12.47 -26.57 17.32
CA MET A 1 12.12 -26.24 15.91
C MET A 1 10.61 -26.02 15.68
N LYS A 2 9.79 -25.55 16.67
CA LYS A 2 8.31 -25.43 16.52
C LYS A 2 7.69 -24.05 16.83
N ARG A 3 8.42 -23.06 17.35
CA ARG A 3 7.89 -21.70 17.61
C ARG A 3 7.95 -20.77 16.39
N ARG A 4 8.94 -20.94 15.51
CA ARG A 4 9.10 -20.08 14.30
C ARG A 4 7.99 -20.30 13.26
N ASN A 5 7.44 -21.50 13.14
CA ASN A 5 6.36 -21.80 12.19
C ASN A 5 4.97 -21.34 12.68
N PHE A 6 4.73 -21.27 14.00
CA PHE A 6 3.44 -20.82 14.53
C PHE A 6 3.20 -19.30 14.35
N LEU A 7 4.30 -18.51 14.30
CA LEU A 7 4.24 -17.07 14.02
C LEU A 7 4.16 -16.74 12.51
N ALA A 8 4.34 -17.73 11.63
CA ALA A 8 4.25 -17.54 10.18
C ALA A 8 2.79 -17.62 9.67
N SER A 9 1.88 -18.18 10.47
CA SER A 9 0.47 -18.41 10.10
C SER A 9 -0.54 -17.65 10.97
N SER A 10 -0.10 -16.66 11.76
CA SER A 10 -1.05 -15.84 12.53
C SER A 10 -1.90 -14.97 11.58
N PRO A 11 -3.22 -14.89 11.79
CA PRO A 11 -4.09 -14.06 10.97
C PRO A 11 -3.80 -12.57 11.20
N PHE A 12 -4.19 -11.74 10.22
CA PHE A 12 -4.27 -10.30 10.40
C PHE A 12 -5.32 -9.96 11.46
N VAL A 13 -4.99 -9.05 12.39
CA VAL A 13 -5.91 -8.62 13.46
C VAL A 13 -6.01 -7.10 13.44
N ALA A 14 -7.15 -6.54 13.06
CA ALA A 14 -7.31 -5.09 12.91
C ALA A 14 -7.01 -4.32 14.22
N SER A 15 -7.40 -4.85 15.37
CA SER A 15 -7.16 -4.22 16.68
C SER A 15 -5.68 -4.13 17.08
N ALA A 16 -4.78 -4.89 16.44
CA ALA A 16 -3.34 -4.75 16.67
C ALA A 16 -2.80 -3.38 16.20
N PHE A 17 -3.54 -2.66 15.36
CA PHE A 17 -3.22 -1.29 14.98
C PHE A 17 -3.71 -0.25 15.99
N SER A 18 -4.70 -0.55 16.83
CA SER A 18 -5.34 0.45 17.70
C SER A 18 -4.35 1.18 18.60
N GLU A 19 -3.57 0.46 19.41
CA GLU A 19 -2.62 1.09 20.34
C GLU A 19 -1.50 1.87 19.60
N PRO A 20 -0.80 1.33 18.59
CA PRO A 20 0.20 2.09 17.84
C PRO A 20 -0.36 3.35 17.17
N VAL A 21 -1.55 3.27 16.57
CA VAL A 21 -2.21 4.40 15.91
C VAL A 21 -2.59 5.46 16.94
N THR A 22 -3.28 5.08 18.02
CA THR A 22 -3.66 6.01 19.09
C THR A 22 -2.43 6.71 19.66
N ARG A 23 -1.37 5.97 20.01
CA ARG A 23 -0.11 6.56 20.52
C ARG A 23 0.52 7.52 19.53
N TRP A 24 0.50 7.22 18.24
CA TRP A 24 1.03 8.14 17.23
C TRP A 24 0.20 9.43 17.16
N LEU A 25 -1.13 9.32 17.16
CA LEU A 25 -2.06 10.45 17.07
C LEU A 25 -1.99 11.36 18.31
N VAL A 26 -2.07 10.80 19.52
CA VAL A 26 -2.33 11.61 20.73
C VAL A 26 -1.10 11.91 21.56
N SER A 27 -0.07 11.05 21.54
CA SER A 27 1.11 11.28 22.38
C SER A 27 2.06 12.28 21.71
N PRO A 28 2.67 13.22 22.46
CA PRO A 28 3.78 14.00 21.95
C PRO A 28 4.94 13.10 21.46
N THR A 29 5.74 13.61 20.53
CA THR A 29 7.00 12.96 20.18
C THR A 29 8.03 13.28 21.27
N GLU A 30 8.67 12.24 21.80
CA GLU A 30 9.78 12.43 22.73
C GLU A 30 10.99 13.05 22.01
N PRO A 31 11.69 14.03 22.63
CA PRO A 31 12.89 14.60 22.03
C PRO A 31 13.95 13.53 21.80
N MET A 32 14.51 13.48 20.59
CA MET A 32 15.70 12.66 20.31
C MET A 32 16.88 13.20 21.10
N THR A 33 17.49 12.36 21.93
CA THR A 33 18.71 12.68 22.67
C THR A 33 19.94 12.02 22.05
N ALA A 34 21.11 12.64 22.19
CA ALA A 34 22.36 11.98 21.81
C ALA A 34 22.51 10.65 22.57
N GLN A 35 22.85 9.59 21.85
CA GLN A 35 22.98 8.25 22.43
C GLN A 35 24.45 7.85 22.56
N PRO A 36 24.91 7.33 23.70
CA PRO A 36 26.24 6.74 23.82
C PRO A 36 26.25 5.32 23.23
N GLY A 37 27.39 4.90 22.70
CA GLY A 37 27.53 3.58 22.07
C GLY A 37 28.95 3.31 21.60
N ARG A 38 29.24 2.04 21.27
CA ARG A 38 30.58 1.61 20.82
C ARG A 38 30.84 1.94 19.36
N THR A 39 29.81 1.85 18.51
CA THR A 39 29.91 2.13 17.07
C THR A 39 29.46 3.54 16.80
N SER A 40 30.31 4.37 16.18
CA SER A 40 29.94 5.74 15.81
C SER A 40 29.06 5.73 14.56
N VAL A 41 27.86 6.29 14.66
CA VAL A 41 26.92 6.47 13.54
C VAL A 41 26.95 7.92 13.10
N GLY A 42 26.88 8.14 11.80
CA GLY A 42 27.09 9.44 11.18
C GLY A 42 26.47 9.50 9.78
N ARG A 43 26.59 10.65 9.12
CA ARG A 43 25.89 10.94 7.86
C ARG A 43 26.13 9.91 6.75
N ALA A 44 27.35 9.36 6.64
CA ALA A 44 27.65 8.34 5.64
C ALA A 44 26.78 7.08 5.79
N HIS A 45 26.50 6.65 7.03
CA HIS A 45 25.58 5.54 7.27
C HIS A 45 24.16 5.92 6.86
N ILE A 46 23.71 7.14 7.15
CA ILE A 46 22.37 7.60 6.76
C ILE A 46 22.22 7.57 5.24
N GLU A 47 23.23 8.04 4.51
CA GLU A 47 23.20 8.05 3.05
C GLU A 47 23.16 6.64 2.47
N GLU A 48 23.98 5.72 2.98
CA GLU A 48 23.92 4.29 2.60
C GLU A 48 22.51 3.71 2.80
N LEU A 49 21.86 4.02 3.92
CA LEU A 49 20.50 3.54 4.20
C LEU A 49 19.45 4.16 3.27
N ARG A 50 19.60 5.45 2.92
CA ARG A 50 18.69 6.14 1.98
C ARG A 50 18.82 5.55 0.58
N GLU A 51 20.03 5.34 0.09
CA GLU A 51 20.29 4.68 -1.19
C GLU A 51 19.69 3.26 -1.22
N ALA A 52 19.83 2.50 -0.12
CA ALA A 52 19.25 1.18 0.00
C ALA A 52 17.71 1.22 -0.03
N ALA A 53 17.08 2.19 0.65
CA ALA A 53 15.63 2.39 0.64
C ALA A 53 15.12 2.75 -0.77
N ASP A 54 15.79 3.68 -1.46
CA ASP A 54 15.43 4.09 -2.81
C ASP A 54 15.58 2.95 -3.82
N SER A 55 16.68 2.19 -3.75
CA SER A 55 16.89 1.00 -4.57
C SER A 55 15.79 -0.05 -4.36
N ALA A 56 15.40 -0.30 -3.10
CA ALA A 56 14.32 -1.21 -2.78
C ALA A 56 12.96 -0.73 -3.33
N ARG A 57 12.67 0.57 -3.23
CA ARG A 57 11.44 1.19 -3.75
C ARG A 57 11.31 1.10 -5.27
N VAL A 58 12.39 1.43 -6.00
CA VAL A 58 12.43 1.31 -7.47
C VAL A 58 12.23 -0.14 -7.89
N TRP A 59 12.83 -1.08 -7.17
CA TRP A 59 12.71 -2.50 -7.48
C TRP A 59 11.30 -3.04 -7.22
N ASP A 60 10.67 -2.71 -6.09
CA ASP A 60 9.28 -3.10 -5.82
C ASP A 60 8.31 -2.52 -6.86
N SER A 61 8.52 -1.26 -7.28
CA SER A 61 7.68 -0.61 -8.29
C SER A 61 7.69 -1.35 -9.63
N ARG A 62 8.84 -1.93 -10.02
CA ARG A 62 9.01 -2.66 -11.28
C ARG A 62 8.60 -4.13 -11.19
N PHE A 63 9.03 -4.83 -10.14
CA PHE A 63 8.95 -6.29 -10.07
C PHE A 63 8.01 -6.79 -8.97
N GLY A 64 7.72 -5.94 -7.98
CA GLY A 64 6.88 -6.28 -6.87
C GLY A 64 7.53 -7.02 -5.71
N GLY A 65 6.82 -7.09 -4.58
CA GLY A 65 7.30 -7.69 -3.33
C GLY A 65 7.56 -9.20 -3.29
N SER A 66 7.33 -9.97 -4.36
CA SER A 66 7.39 -11.45 -4.35
C SER A 66 8.75 -12.06 -4.72
N GLY A 67 9.86 -11.32 -4.71
CA GLY A 67 11.20 -11.86 -5.04
C GLY A 67 12.26 -11.77 -3.95
N TRP A 68 13.44 -12.33 -4.24
CA TRP A 68 14.60 -12.43 -3.34
C TRP A 68 14.97 -11.11 -2.65
N LYS A 69 14.81 -9.97 -3.34
CA LYS A 69 15.12 -8.65 -2.77
C LYS A 69 14.22 -8.24 -1.60
N SER A 70 12.99 -8.74 -1.51
CA SER A 70 12.10 -8.51 -0.36
C SER A 70 12.63 -9.21 0.91
N GLN A 71 13.15 -10.43 0.75
CA GLN A 71 13.85 -11.15 1.82
C GLN A 71 15.17 -10.47 2.19
N SER A 72 15.91 -9.97 1.19
CA SER A 72 17.14 -9.20 1.40
C SER A 72 16.91 -7.90 2.18
N LEU A 73 15.80 -7.19 1.96
CA LEU A 73 15.48 -5.97 2.71
C LEU A 73 15.24 -6.25 4.20
N THR A 74 14.51 -7.32 4.51
CA THR A 74 14.26 -7.73 5.90
C THR A 74 15.56 -8.16 6.57
N ALA A 75 16.39 -8.97 5.90
CA ALA A 75 17.71 -9.36 6.42
C ALA A 75 18.60 -8.12 6.66
N TYR A 76 18.64 -7.19 5.70
CA TYR A 76 19.40 -5.95 5.83
C TYR A 76 18.95 -5.09 7.03
N LEU A 77 17.64 -4.95 7.26
CA LEU A 77 17.09 -4.29 8.45
C LEU A 77 17.60 -4.92 9.77
N TYR A 78 17.61 -6.25 9.86
CA TYR A 78 18.04 -6.96 11.07
C TYR A 78 19.56 -6.96 11.25
N GLU A 79 20.32 -7.23 10.18
CA GLU A 79 21.76 -7.47 10.25
C GLU A 79 22.58 -6.18 10.19
N ARG A 80 22.11 -5.18 9.42
CA ARG A 80 22.83 -3.93 9.20
C ARG A 80 22.24 -2.77 9.97
N VAL A 81 20.92 -2.59 9.95
CA VAL A 81 20.30 -1.38 10.52
C VAL A 81 20.10 -1.46 12.04
N THR A 82 19.67 -2.61 12.55
CA THR A 82 19.42 -2.80 14.00
C THR A 82 20.64 -2.50 14.89
N PRO A 83 21.88 -2.90 14.52
CA PRO A 83 23.08 -2.49 15.26
C PRO A 83 23.31 -0.98 15.29
N LEU A 84 22.98 -0.25 14.21
CA LEU A 84 23.16 1.20 14.13
C LEU A 84 22.21 1.94 15.08
N LEU A 85 20.98 1.46 15.27
CA LEU A 85 20.03 2.01 16.25
C LEU A 85 20.53 1.94 17.70
N ARG A 86 21.54 1.11 17.99
CA ARG A 86 22.19 1.00 19.31
C ARG A 86 23.57 1.66 19.35
N GLY A 87 23.93 2.37 18.29
CA GLY A 87 25.20 3.05 18.14
C GLY A 87 25.25 4.39 18.88
N ARG A 88 26.38 5.09 18.72
CA ARG A 88 26.58 6.45 19.20
C ARG A 88 26.23 7.45 18.10
N PHE A 89 25.32 8.38 18.37
CA PHE A 89 24.94 9.42 17.41
C PHE A 89 24.56 10.72 18.11
N SER A 90 24.67 11.83 17.38
CA SER A 90 24.09 13.11 17.77
C SER A 90 22.58 13.11 17.51
N GLU A 91 21.86 14.06 18.11
CA GLU A 91 20.39 14.15 17.97
C GLU A 91 19.94 14.23 16.51
N GLY A 92 20.60 15.07 15.70
CA GLY A 92 20.26 15.21 14.27
C GLY A 92 20.47 13.92 13.48
N VAL A 93 21.59 13.22 13.73
CA VAL A 93 21.87 11.92 13.09
C VAL A 93 20.89 10.85 13.58
N GLY A 94 20.51 10.90 14.87
CA GLY A 94 19.50 10.01 15.44
C GLY A 94 18.15 10.18 14.75
N ARG A 95 17.68 11.42 14.58
CA ARG A 95 16.42 11.68 13.85
C ARG A 95 16.45 11.08 12.45
N ASP A 96 17.49 11.38 11.68
CA ASP A 96 17.65 10.85 10.33
C ASP A 96 17.73 9.32 10.29
N LEU A 97 18.45 8.71 11.22
CA LEU A 97 18.58 7.25 11.34
C LEU A 97 17.25 6.57 11.59
N PHE A 98 16.46 7.10 12.52
CA PHE A 98 15.15 6.55 12.84
C PHE A 98 14.15 6.75 11.70
N SER A 99 14.18 7.90 11.02
CA SER A 99 13.34 8.15 9.84
C SER A 99 13.65 7.20 8.68
N VAL A 100 14.93 7.06 8.28
CA VAL A 100 15.28 6.15 7.18
C VAL A 100 15.00 4.68 7.55
N THR A 101 15.22 4.30 8.81
CA THR A 101 14.87 2.95 9.28
C THR A 101 13.36 2.72 9.25
N ALA A 102 12.56 3.73 9.61
CA ALA A 102 11.12 3.66 9.53
C ALA A 102 10.66 3.47 8.08
N GLU A 103 11.26 4.17 7.12
CA GLU A 103 10.93 4.04 5.71
C GLU A 103 11.25 2.64 5.19
N MET A 104 12.44 2.11 5.52
CA MET A 104 12.82 0.75 5.17
C MET A 104 11.88 -0.29 5.78
N ALA A 105 11.47 -0.11 7.05
CA ALA A 105 10.48 -0.97 7.70
C ALA A 105 9.11 -0.88 7.02
N ARG A 106 8.68 0.31 6.57
CA ARG A 106 7.44 0.48 5.79
C ARG A 106 7.54 -0.24 4.46
N LEU A 107 8.66 -0.14 3.75
CA LEU A 107 8.92 -0.86 2.51
C LEU A 107 8.83 -2.37 2.72
N ALA A 108 9.46 -2.91 3.78
CA ALA A 108 9.34 -4.32 4.13
C ALA A 108 7.88 -4.72 4.45
N GLY A 109 7.13 -3.83 5.10
CA GLY A 109 5.70 -4.01 5.33
C GLY A 109 4.90 -4.07 4.02
N TRP A 110 5.20 -3.18 3.09
CA TRP A 110 4.57 -3.11 1.77
C TRP A 110 4.87 -4.32 0.90
N THR A 111 6.12 -4.78 0.87
CA THR A 111 6.48 -5.98 0.11
C THR A 111 5.81 -7.23 0.69
N ALA A 112 5.76 -7.35 2.02
CA ALA A 112 5.03 -8.42 2.70
C ALA A 112 3.52 -8.35 2.43
N PHE A 113 2.93 -7.15 2.40
CA PHE A 113 1.53 -6.93 2.08
C PHE A 113 1.22 -7.38 0.65
N ASP A 114 2.06 -7.00 -0.31
CA ASP A 114 1.95 -7.39 -1.71
C ASP A 114 2.11 -8.90 -1.94
N ALA A 115 2.95 -9.53 -1.13
CA ALA A 115 3.16 -10.99 -1.10
C ALA A 115 2.08 -11.73 -0.28
N GLY A 116 1.07 -11.04 0.25
CA GLY A 116 -0.02 -11.66 1.01
C GLY A 116 0.35 -12.09 2.43
N GLN A 117 1.56 -11.74 2.90
CA GLN A 117 2.03 -12.03 4.25
C GLN A 117 1.49 -11.00 5.25
N GLN A 118 0.17 -11.01 5.43
CA GLN A 118 -0.58 -9.93 6.08
C GLN A 118 -0.14 -9.67 7.53
N HIS A 119 0.19 -10.72 8.29
CA HIS A 119 0.71 -10.56 9.64
C HIS A 119 2.12 -9.97 9.67
N ALA A 120 3.01 -10.38 8.75
CA ALA A 120 4.35 -9.81 8.63
C ALA A 120 4.28 -8.32 8.26
N ALA A 121 3.44 -7.97 7.29
CA ALA A 121 3.16 -6.59 6.91
C ALA A 121 2.71 -5.74 8.09
N GLN A 122 1.72 -6.23 8.84
CA GLN A 122 1.20 -5.54 10.03
C GLN A 122 2.29 -5.27 11.07
N ARG A 123 3.15 -6.24 11.37
CA ARG A 123 4.28 -6.04 12.32
C ARG A 123 5.26 -4.99 11.83
N HIS A 124 5.61 -5.02 10.55
CA HIS A 124 6.51 -4.05 9.95
C HIS A 124 5.94 -2.63 9.96
N TYR A 125 4.65 -2.45 9.65
CA TYR A 125 4.01 -1.14 9.75
C TYR A 125 3.95 -0.61 11.18
N ILE A 126 3.65 -1.47 12.18
CA ILE A 126 3.67 -1.07 13.59
C ILE A 126 5.07 -0.62 14.02
N GLN A 127 6.11 -1.35 13.63
CA GLN A 127 7.51 -0.99 13.92
C GLN A 127 7.89 0.32 13.23
N SER A 128 7.56 0.42 11.94
CA SER A 128 7.80 1.61 11.14
C SER A 128 7.17 2.86 11.76
N LEU A 129 5.91 2.78 12.20
CA LEU A 129 5.22 3.90 12.81
C LEU A 129 5.88 4.37 14.11
N ARG A 130 6.34 3.43 14.95
CA ARG A 130 7.07 3.74 16.18
C ARG A 130 8.41 4.40 15.89
N LEU A 131 9.13 3.93 14.87
CA LEU A 131 10.40 4.49 14.44
C LEU A 131 10.24 5.90 13.86
N ALA A 132 9.22 6.13 13.00
CA ALA A 132 8.92 7.45 12.46
C ALA A 132 8.56 8.44 13.58
N LYS A 133 7.78 7.99 14.58
CA LYS A 133 7.50 8.79 15.77
C LYS A 133 8.79 9.17 16.50
N ALA A 134 9.67 8.20 16.78
CA ALA A 134 10.93 8.45 17.47
C ALA A 134 11.88 9.38 16.68
N GLY A 135 11.89 9.30 15.35
CA GLY A 135 12.63 10.23 14.49
C GLY A 135 12.00 11.63 14.39
N GLY A 136 10.75 11.80 14.84
CA GLY A 136 9.99 13.03 14.68
C GLY A 136 9.51 13.29 13.25
N ASP A 137 9.47 12.26 12.40
CA ASP A 137 9.08 12.39 11.00
C ASP A 137 7.56 12.25 10.83
N ALA A 138 6.90 13.40 10.86
CA ALA A 138 5.46 13.51 10.77
C ALA A 138 4.92 13.13 9.37
N ASN A 139 5.64 13.50 8.30
CA ASN A 139 5.31 13.15 6.93
C ASN A 139 5.31 11.63 6.74
N LEU A 140 6.41 10.99 7.14
CA LEU A 140 6.55 9.55 7.02
C LEU A 140 5.54 8.82 7.92
N GLY A 141 5.29 9.31 9.14
CA GLY A 141 4.25 8.77 10.01
C GLY A 141 2.86 8.75 9.38
N SER A 142 2.44 9.84 8.72
CA SER A 142 1.18 9.92 7.98
C SER A 142 1.13 8.94 6.80
N TYR A 143 2.24 8.81 6.06
CA TYR A 143 2.34 7.82 4.98
C TYR A 143 2.25 6.37 5.49
N ILE A 144 2.84 6.08 6.64
CA ILE A 144 2.75 4.75 7.27
C ILE A 144 1.31 4.47 7.73
N LEU A 145 0.62 5.42 8.37
CA LEU A 145 -0.80 5.25 8.73
C LEU A 145 -1.66 5.01 7.48
N SER A 146 -1.41 5.73 6.39
CA SER A 146 -2.11 5.53 5.11
C SER A 146 -1.86 4.13 4.55
N SER A 147 -0.65 3.58 4.73
CA SER A 147 -0.33 2.19 4.37
C SER A 147 -1.07 1.17 5.25
N MET A 148 -1.16 1.42 6.56
CA MET A 148 -1.94 0.61 7.50
C MET A 148 -3.43 0.64 7.17
N ALA A 149 -3.97 1.81 6.84
CA ALA A 149 -5.35 1.99 6.38
C ALA A 149 -5.64 1.19 5.11
N MET A 150 -4.75 1.25 4.11
CA MET A 150 -4.89 0.45 2.89
C MET A 150 -4.92 -1.06 3.20
N GLN A 151 -4.05 -1.53 4.11
CA GLN A 151 -4.06 -2.93 4.54
C GLN A 151 -5.40 -3.30 5.19
N ALA A 152 -5.87 -2.53 6.17
CA ALA A 152 -7.13 -2.80 6.87
C ALA A 152 -8.33 -2.81 5.90
N MET A 153 -8.40 -1.83 5.00
CA MET A 153 -9.43 -1.75 3.96
C MET A 153 -9.42 -2.96 3.03
N MET A 154 -8.24 -3.42 2.59
CA MET A 154 -8.12 -4.62 1.75
C MET A 154 -8.53 -5.91 2.49
N ARG A 155 -8.55 -5.87 3.82
CA ARG A 155 -9.03 -6.97 4.66
C ARG A 155 -10.49 -6.84 5.08
N GLY A 156 -11.20 -5.82 4.61
CA GLY A 156 -12.63 -5.59 4.90
C GLY A 156 -12.92 -4.79 6.17
N PHE A 157 -11.90 -4.21 6.79
CA PHE A 157 -12.03 -3.36 7.98
C PHE A 157 -12.12 -1.88 7.55
N THR A 158 -13.21 -1.51 6.89
CA THR A 158 -13.40 -0.18 6.27
C THR A 158 -13.43 0.94 7.31
N SER A 159 -14.20 0.78 8.40
CA SER A 159 -14.25 1.77 9.49
C SER A 159 -12.87 2.07 10.08
N GLN A 160 -12.08 1.04 10.42
CA GLN A 160 -10.72 1.25 10.93
C GLN A 160 -9.80 1.91 9.91
N ALA A 161 -9.99 1.63 8.62
CA ALA A 161 -9.23 2.26 7.56
C ALA A 161 -9.57 3.75 7.39
N ILE A 162 -10.84 4.11 7.51
CA ILE A 162 -11.32 5.51 7.51
C ILE A 162 -10.68 6.26 8.68
N ASP A 163 -10.80 5.74 9.91
CA ASP A 163 -10.24 6.38 11.11
C ASP A 163 -8.73 6.61 10.97
N MET A 164 -7.98 5.62 10.47
CA MET A 164 -6.53 5.74 10.25
C MET A 164 -6.19 6.76 9.16
N ALA A 165 -6.94 6.81 8.06
CA ALA A 165 -6.69 7.75 6.98
C ALA A 165 -7.03 9.20 7.38
N GLN A 166 -8.11 9.39 8.15
CA GLN A 166 -8.46 10.68 8.75
C GLN A 166 -7.38 11.14 9.73
N GLY A 167 -6.95 10.27 10.63
CA GLY A 167 -5.85 10.56 11.55
C GLY A 167 -4.53 10.89 10.84
N ALA A 168 -4.23 10.20 9.73
CA ALA A 168 -3.06 10.51 8.89
C ALA A 168 -3.11 11.92 8.30
N TYR A 169 -4.29 12.42 7.96
CA TYR A 169 -4.48 13.76 7.42
C TYR A 169 -4.50 14.84 8.50
N GLU A 170 -5.28 14.64 9.55
CA GLU A 170 -5.55 15.67 10.57
C GLU A 170 -4.37 15.90 11.52
N ARG A 171 -3.56 14.86 11.78
CA ARG A 171 -2.46 14.96 12.76
C ARG A 171 -1.29 15.85 12.29
N VAL A 172 -1.15 16.04 10.99
CA VAL A 172 0.03 16.66 10.37
C VAL A 172 -0.36 17.71 9.33
N PRO A 173 -1.12 18.76 9.69
CA PRO A 173 -1.67 19.72 8.72
C PRO A 173 -0.60 20.49 7.93
N SER A 174 0.64 20.54 8.43
CA SER A 174 1.81 21.16 7.77
C SER A 174 2.66 20.16 6.99
N ALA A 175 2.20 18.93 6.79
CA ALA A 175 2.87 17.94 5.97
C ALA A 175 2.90 18.34 4.49
N ASP A 176 3.80 17.71 3.72
CA ASP A 176 3.84 17.85 2.27
C ASP A 176 2.44 17.54 1.69
N PRO A 177 1.89 18.41 0.81
CA PRO A 177 0.56 18.23 0.24
C PRO A 177 0.37 16.86 -0.42
N ARG A 178 1.41 16.26 -1.01
CA ARG A 178 1.33 14.94 -1.64
C ARG A 178 1.08 13.84 -0.62
N VAL A 179 1.63 13.97 0.59
CA VAL A 179 1.40 13.03 1.70
C VAL A 179 -0.05 13.12 2.18
N LEU A 180 -0.54 14.33 2.40
CA LEU A 180 -1.93 14.58 2.77
C LEU A 180 -2.91 14.11 1.68
N GLY A 181 -2.56 14.34 0.41
CA GLY A 181 -3.33 13.90 -0.74
C GLY A 181 -3.42 12.38 -0.80
N PHE A 182 -2.32 11.67 -0.52
CA PHE A 182 -2.34 10.21 -0.47
C PHE A 182 -3.23 9.70 0.67
N ALA A 183 -3.17 10.29 1.87
CA ALA A 183 -4.07 9.95 2.96
C ALA A 183 -5.54 10.09 2.55
N LYS A 184 -5.91 11.21 1.90
CA LYS A 184 -7.28 11.42 1.41
C LYS A 184 -7.68 10.49 0.27
N LEU A 185 -6.73 10.06 -0.57
CA LEU A 185 -7.00 9.05 -1.58
C LEU A 185 -7.33 7.69 -0.95
N ILE A 186 -6.63 7.31 0.12
CA ILE A 186 -6.93 6.08 0.86
C ILE A 186 -8.27 6.17 1.59
N GLU A 187 -8.58 7.32 2.20
CA GLU A 187 -9.90 7.58 2.80
C GLU A 187 -11.03 7.45 1.76
N ALA A 188 -10.84 8.02 0.57
CA ALA A 188 -11.81 7.92 -0.53
C ALA A 188 -12.08 6.46 -0.93
N ARG A 189 -11.03 5.64 -1.03
CA ARG A 189 -11.15 4.21 -1.32
C ARG A 189 -11.85 3.44 -0.21
N ALA A 190 -11.61 3.80 1.05
CA ALA A 190 -12.25 3.15 2.19
C ALA A 190 -13.75 3.46 2.22
N HIS A 191 -14.15 4.73 2.04
CA HIS A 191 -15.56 5.13 1.90
C HIS A 191 -16.25 4.46 0.70
N ALA A 192 -15.56 4.35 -0.43
CA ALA A 192 -16.10 3.68 -1.62
C ALA A 192 -16.50 2.23 -1.34
N ARG A 193 -15.68 1.51 -0.56
CA ARG A 193 -15.96 0.13 -0.15
C ARG A 193 -17.00 0.01 0.94
N ASP A 194 -17.19 1.07 1.72
CA ASP A 194 -18.27 1.20 2.70
C ASP A 194 -19.61 1.57 2.04
N GLY A 195 -19.59 1.95 0.76
CA GLY A 195 -20.77 2.38 0.00
C GLY A 195 -21.12 3.87 0.14
N ASP A 196 -20.30 4.65 0.84
CA ASP A 196 -20.51 6.09 1.01
C ASP A 196 -19.96 6.87 -0.19
N THR A 197 -20.83 7.03 -1.19
CA THR A 197 -20.53 7.78 -2.42
C THR A 197 -20.13 9.23 -2.13
N ARG A 198 -20.80 9.89 -1.19
CA ARG A 198 -20.62 11.33 -0.94
C ARG A 198 -19.24 11.58 -0.35
N SER A 199 -18.89 10.82 0.70
CA SER A 199 -17.58 10.96 1.36
C SER A 199 -16.44 10.50 0.46
N ALA A 200 -16.64 9.43 -0.34
CA ALA A 200 -15.66 8.97 -1.31
C ALA A 200 -15.33 10.05 -2.35
N CYS A 201 -16.35 10.67 -2.96
CA CYS A 201 -16.15 11.75 -3.93
C CYS A 201 -15.51 13.00 -3.30
N GLY A 202 -15.92 13.38 -2.09
CA GLY A 202 -15.34 14.51 -1.36
C GLY A 202 -13.85 14.32 -1.08
N CYS A 203 -13.46 13.13 -0.61
CA CYS A 203 -12.07 12.79 -0.34
C CYS A 203 -11.24 12.70 -1.63
N LEU A 204 -11.79 12.12 -2.70
CA LEU A 204 -11.11 12.08 -4.01
C LEU A 204 -10.83 13.48 -4.55
N ALA A 205 -11.83 14.38 -4.52
CA ALA A 205 -11.67 15.75 -4.98
C ALA A 205 -10.66 16.56 -4.15
N LEU A 206 -10.51 16.24 -2.85
CA LEU A 206 -9.48 16.83 -2.01
C LEU A 206 -8.09 16.25 -2.32
N ALA A 207 -7.98 14.94 -2.51
CA ALA A 207 -6.75 14.28 -2.93
C ALA A 207 -6.23 14.85 -4.26
N GLU A 208 -7.11 15.11 -5.23
CA GLU A 208 -6.78 15.76 -6.50
C GLU A 208 -6.18 17.15 -6.32
N ARG A 209 -6.82 18.00 -5.50
CA ARG A 209 -6.34 19.36 -5.23
C ARG A 209 -4.98 19.36 -4.54
N LEU A 210 -4.79 18.48 -3.56
CA LEU A 210 -3.53 18.33 -2.85
C LEU A 210 -2.41 17.80 -3.76
N GLN A 211 -2.73 16.90 -4.67
CA GLN A 211 -1.81 16.40 -5.68
C GLN A 211 -1.33 17.52 -6.61
N GLN A 212 -2.26 18.32 -7.15
CA GLN A 212 -1.94 19.47 -8.01
C GLN A 212 -1.12 20.53 -7.29
N TYR A 213 -1.48 20.84 -6.04
CA TYR A 213 -0.75 21.80 -5.23
C TYR A 213 0.68 21.31 -4.95
N GLY A 214 0.85 20.03 -4.60
CA GLY A 214 2.16 19.43 -4.38
C GLY A 214 3.05 19.35 -5.63
N GLU A 215 2.48 19.20 -6.83
CA GLU A 215 3.23 19.29 -8.08
C GLU A 215 3.71 20.72 -8.38
N ALA A 216 2.90 21.74 -8.05
CA ALA A 216 3.25 23.14 -8.25
C ALA A 216 4.34 23.63 -7.28
N GLU A 217 4.31 23.14 -6.03
CA GLU A 217 5.22 23.53 -4.95
C GLU A 217 6.52 22.71 -4.90
N ALA A 218 6.82 21.91 -5.93
CA ALA A 218 7.81 20.84 -5.89
C ALA A 218 9.20 21.27 -5.35
N SER A 219 9.38 21.14 -4.04
CA SER A 219 10.69 21.01 -3.40
C SER A 219 11.05 19.53 -3.46
N GLY A 220 12.06 19.14 -4.24
CA GLY A 220 12.41 17.74 -4.51
C GLY A 220 12.99 16.97 -3.31
N SER A 221 12.43 17.12 -2.10
CA SER A 221 13.00 16.61 -0.85
C SER A 221 12.46 15.25 -0.38
N LEU A 222 11.26 14.84 -0.79
CA LEU A 222 10.63 13.57 -0.36
C LEU A 222 10.43 12.59 -1.53
N THR A 223 11.49 11.89 -1.93
CA THR A 223 11.47 10.99 -3.10
C THR A 223 10.52 9.80 -2.96
N TRP A 224 10.21 9.38 -1.73
CA TRP A 224 9.35 8.23 -1.47
C TRP A 224 7.86 8.47 -1.76
N ILE A 225 7.41 9.72 -1.89
CA ILE A 225 6.03 10.07 -2.26
C ILE A 225 5.86 10.39 -3.75
N ASP A 226 6.93 10.32 -4.56
CA ASP A 226 6.91 10.67 -5.99
C ASP A 226 5.97 9.79 -6.83
N PHE A 227 5.50 8.65 -6.30
CA PHE A 227 4.48 7.84 -6.96
C PHE A 227 3.09 8.51 -6.95
N PHE A 228 2.85 9.51 -6.09
CA PHE A 228 1.58 10.20 -5.96
C PHE A 228 1.40 11.27 -7.04
N THR A 229 1.20 10.78 -8.26
CA THR A 229 1.04 11.59 -9.48
C THR A 229 -0.44 11.69 -9.90
N ARG A 230 -0.73 12.52 -10.90
CA ARG A 230 -2.05 12.51 -11.55
C ARG A 230 -2.48 11.11 -12.02
N GLN A 231 -1.55 10.32 -12.54
CA GLN A 231 -1.83 8.95 -12.97
C GLN A 231 -2.26 8.05 -11.81
N ARG A 232 -1.72 8.27 -10.60
CA ARG A 232 -2.15 7.56 -9.39
C ARG A 232 -3.60 7.88 -9.03
N ILE A 233 -3.98 9.17 -9.04
CA ILE A 233 -5.36 9.62 -8.83
C ILE A 233 -6.30 8.90 -9.81
N VAL A 234 -5.99 8.97 -11.11
CA VAL A 234 -6.83 8.37 -12.17
C VAL A 234 -6.96 6.84 -12.00
N THR A 235 -5.93 6.20 -11.45
CA THR A 235 -5.96 4.77 -11.13
C THR A 235 -6.93 4.44 -10.02
N ASP A 236 -6.77 5.12 -8.90
CA ASP A 236 -7.58 4.84 -7.72
C ASP A 236 -9.01 5.36 -7.87
N ALA A 237 -9.25 6.43 -8.65
CA ALA A 237 -10.59 6.91 -8.99
C ALA A 237 -11.41 5.84 -9.73
N ALA A 238 -10.81 5.16 -10.71
CA ALA A 238 -11.50 4.05 -11.38
C ALA A 238 -11.83 2.90 -10.41
N GLU A 239 -10.94 2.62 -9.45
CA GLU A 239 -11.24 1.65 -8.38
C GLU A 239 -12.37 2.09 -7.45
N ILE A 240 -12.37 3.37 -7.06
CA ILE A 240 -13.40 4.00 -6.23
C ILE A 240 -14.77 3.84 -6.89
N PHE A 241 -14.90 4.25 -8.14
CA PHE A 241 -16.19 4.18 -8.84
C PHE A 241 -16.60 2.74 -9.17
N ARG A 242 -15.65 1.81 -9.34
CA ARG A 242 -15.96 0.38 -9.45
C ARG A 242 -16.54 -0.16 -8.15
N ASP A 243 -15.91 0.15 -7.01
CA ASP A 243 -16.36 -0.27 -5.69
C ASP A 243 -17.76 0.32 -5.37
N LEU A 244 -18.05 1.55 -5.83
CA LEU A 244 -19.37 2.20 -5.74
C LEU A 244 -20.42 1.69 -6.75
N GLY A 245 -20.09 0.73 -7.62
CA GLY A 245 -21.02 0.20 -8.62
C GLY A 245 -21.38 1.21 -9.73
N ASN A 246 -20.51 2.17 -10.02
CA ASN A 246 -20.70 3.18 -11.06
C ASN A 246 -19.76 2.93 -12.26
N PRO A 247 -20.15 2.05 -13.20
CA PRO A 247 -19.31 1.70 -14.34
C PRO A 247 -19.08 2.89 -15.29
N LYS A 248 -20.06 3.79 -15.44
CA LYS A 248 -19.92 5.01 -16.27
C LYS A 248 -18.75 5.87 -15.79
N ALA A 249 -18.71 6.17 -14.50
CA ALA A 249 -17.61 6.93 -13.92
C ALA A 249 -16.29 6.14 -13.94
N THR A 250 -16.32 4.82 -13.72
CA THR A 250 -15.14 3.96 -13.83
C THR A 250 -14.46 4.08 -15.20
N PHE A 251 -15.24 3.98 -16.29
CA PHE A 251 -14.72 4.11 -17.65
C PHE A 251 -14.28 5.54 -17.96
N ALA A 252 -15.03 6.55 -17.51
CA ALA A 252 -14.65 7.95 -17.70
C ALA A 252 -13.28 8.26 -17.07
N TRP A 253 -13.06 7.83 -15.82
CA TRP A 253 -11.76 7.95 -15.17
C TRP A 253 -10.69 7.15 -15.87
N HIS A 254 -10.97 5.90 -16.25
CA HIS A 254 -10.00 5.10 -17.01
C HIS A 254 -9.54 5.83 -18.28
N ALA A 255 -10.45 6.46 -19.03
CA ALA A 255 -10.12 7.16 -20.26
C ALA A 255 -9.24 8.41 -20.07
N MET A 256 -9.12 8.93 -18.84
CA MET A 256 -8.26 10.09 -18.54
C MET A 256 -6.77 9.73 -18.35
N GLY A 257 -6.42 8.45 -18.35
CA GLY A 257 -5.04 8.01 -18.13
C GLY A 257 -4.69 6.77 -18.93
N GLU A 258 -3.41 6.64 -19.26
CA GLU A 258 -2.97 5.53 -20.09
C GLU A 258 -3.02 4.19 -19.34
N MET A 259 -3.25 3.11 -20.08
CA MET A 259 -3.09 1.76 -19.55
C MET A 259 -1.61 1.54 -19.20
N PRO A 260 -1.28 1.03 -18.00
CA PRO A 260 0.12 0.72 -17.69
C PRO A 260 0.74 -0.24 -18.73
N GLY A 261 1.95 0.11 -19.18
CA GLY A 261 2.73 -0.71 -20.10
C GLY A 261 3.22 -2.02 -19.49
N ASP A 262 3.89 -2.85 -20.29
CA ASP A 262 4.30 -4.21 -19.89
C ASP A 262 5.32 -4.21 -18.76
N ALA A 263 6.15 -3.17 -18.65
CA ALA A 263 7.07 -2.97 -17.51
C ALA A 263 6.33 -2.84 -16.16
N PHE A 264 5.03 -2.54 -16.17
CA PHE A 264 4.17 -2.43 -15.01
C PHE A 264 3.01 -3.44 -15.08
N ALA A 265 3.32 -4.67 -15.50
CA ALA A 265 2.36 -5.74 -15.73
C ALA A 265 1.39 -5.98 -14.54
N ARG A 266 1.85 -5.77 -13.30
CA ARG A 266 0.99 -5.84 -12.11
C ARG A 266 -0.10 -4.77 -12.13
N SER A 267 0.29 -3.50 -12.26
CA SER A 267 -0.64 -2.37 -12.32
C SER A 267 -1.59 -2.51 -13.50
N ARG A 268 -1.11 -3.03 -14.64
CA ARG A 268 -1.94 -3.40 -15.79
C ARG A 268 -2.97 -4.46 -15.43
N GLY A 269 -2.55 -5.55 -14.78
CA GLY A 269 -3.44 -6.62 -14.33
C GLY A 269 -4.54 -6.10 -13.39
N ILE A 270 -4.19 -5.21 -12.46
CA ILE A 270 -5.14 -4.54 -11.56
C ILE A 270 -6.15 -3.73 -12.38
N ARG A 271 -5.69 -2.83 -13.26
CA ARG A 271 -6.57 -2.00 -14.09
C ARG A 271 -7.53 -2.86 -14.93
N LEU A 272 -7.04 -3.95 -15.53
CA LEU A 272 -7.88 -4.87 -16.30
C LEU A 272 -8.97 -5.53 -15.44
N SER A 273 -8.67 -5.90 -14.20
CA SER A 273 -9.68 -6.48 -13.28
C SER A 273 -10.76 -5.47 -12.88
N VAL A 274 -10.38 -4.20 -12.73
CA VAL A 274 -11.30 -3.09 -12.43
C VAL A 274 -12.26 -2.88 -13.60
N LEU A 275 -11.74 -2.82 -14.82
CA LEU A 275 -12.55 -2.69 -16.03
C LEU A 275 -13.44 -3.93 -16.26
N ALA A 276 -12.90 -5.13 -16.04
CA ALA A 276 -13.68 -6.36 -16.10
C ALA A 276 -14.89 -6.33 -15.15
N SER A 277 -14.67 -5.82 -13.93
CA SER A 277 -15.74 -5.64 -12.94
C SER A 277 -16.79 -4.62 -13.41
N ALA A 278 -16.36 -3.49 -13.99
CA ALA A 278 -17.28 -2.48 -14.53
C ALA A 278 -18.12 -3.00 -15.69
N TYR A 279 -17.54 -3.80 -16.61
CA TYR A 279 -18.32 -4.46 -17.67
C TYR A 279 -19.31 -5.49 -17.10
N ALA A 280 -18.93 -6.26 -16.07
CA ALA A 280 -19.86 -7.18 -15.40
C ALA A 280 -21.04 -6.44 -14.75
N GLN A 281 -20.80 -5.25 -14.18
CA GLN A 281 -21.85 -4.39 -13.61
C GLN A 281 -22.82 -3.85 -14.67
N GLN A 282 -22.40 -3.72 -15.93
CA GLN A 282 -23.26 -3.36 -17.06
C GLN A 282 -23.94 -4.55 -17.74
N GLY A 283 -23.59 -5.79 -17.38
CA GLY A 283 -24.08 -7.00 -18.05
C GLY A 283 -23.34 -7.38 -19.33
N GLU A 284 -22.24 -6.69 -19.66
CA GLU A 284 -21.38 -6.97 -20.82
C GLU A 284 -20.42 -8.13 -20.53
N LEU A 285 -20.99 -9.32 -20.33
CA LEU A 285 -20.27 -10.48 -19.80
C LEU A 285 -19.12 -10.98 -20.66
N GLU A 286 -19.28 -10.99 -21.97
CA GLU A 286 -18.23 -11.47 -22.85
C GLU A 286 -16.97 -10.59 -22.73
N HIS A 287 -17.16 -9.26 -22.79
CA HIS A 287 -16.07 -8.31 -22.64
C HIS A 287 -15.45 -8.39 -21.23
N SER A 288 -16.29 -8.45 -20.20
CA SER A 288 -15.89 -8.63 -18.82
C SER A 288 -14.96 -9.84 -18.64
N LEU A 289 -15.37 -11.02 -19.11
CA LEU A 289 -14.61 -12.26 -18.96
C LEU A 289 -13.31 -12.25 -19.79
N ARG A 290 -13.28 -11.62 -20.97
CA ARG A 290 -12.03 -11.47 -21.75
C ARG A 290 -10.97 -10.66 -21.00
N LEU A 291 -11.36 -9.52 -20.42
CA LEU A 291 -10.45 -8.72 -19.59
C LEU A 291 -10.06 -9.45 -18.31
N GLY A 292 -11.02 -10.10 -17.65
CA GLY A 292 -10.80 -10.90 -16.44
C GLY A 292 -9.80 -12.05 -16.63
N ARG A 293 -9.86 -12.75 -17.78
CA ARG A 293 -8.86 -13.78 -18.14
C ARG A 293 -7.49 -13.20 -18.41
N THR A 294 -7.43 -12.03 -19.04
CA THR A 294 -6.15 -11.36 -19.31
C THR A 294 -5.48 -10.92 -18.01
N SER A 295 -6.27 -10.34 -17.08
CA SER A 295 -5.82 -10.03 -15.72
C SER A 295 -5.33 -11.27 -14.97
N LEU A 296 -6.10 -12.37 -14.98
CA LEU A 296 -5.75 -13.63 -14.32
C LEU A 296 -4.43 -14.21 -14.85
N ARG A 297 -4.21 -14.21 -16.17
CA ARG A 297 -2.95 -14.67 -16.77
C ARG A 297 -1.76 -13.81 -16.34
N LEU A 298 -1.92 -12.49 -16.28
CA LEU A 298 -0.85 -11.59 -15.82
C LEU A 298 -0.49 -11.87 -14.37
N PHE A 299 -1.47 -11.98 -13.48
CA PHE A 299 -1.21 -12.27 -12.06
C PHE A 299 -0.61 -13.65 -11.81
N SER A 300 -1.02 -14.65 -12.60
CA SER A 300 -0.44 -16.00 -12.52
C SER A 300 1.04 -16.02 -12.91
N ARG A 301 1.42 -15.25 -13.94
CA ARG A 301 2.83 -15.11 -14.35
C ARG A 301 3.68 -14.36 -13.32
N LEU A 302 3.10 -13.34 -12.68
CA LEU A 302 3.79 -12.50 -11.70
C LEU A 302 3.82 -13.08 -10.28
N GLN A 303 3.07 -14.15 -10.02
CA GLN A 303 2.94 -14.77 -8.69
C GLN A 303 2.61 -13.75 -7.59
N THR A 304 1.67 -12.84 -7.89
CA THR A 304 1.30 -11.76 -6.95
C THR A 304 0.03 -12.10 -6.17
N VAL A 305 0.16 -12.18 -4.85
CA VAL A 305 -0.99 -12.45 -3.97
C VAL A 305 -1.97 -11.28 -3.95
N ARG A 306 -1.50 -10.03 -4.03
CA ARG A 306 -2.39 -8.87 -4.21
C ARG A 306 -3.23 -8.97 -5.49
N GLY A 307 -2.71 -9.57 -6.56
CA GLY A 307 -3.50 -9.85 -7.76
C GLY A 307 -4.69 -10.79 -7.49
N ILE A 308 -4.52 -11.77 -6.62
CA ILE A 308 -5.60 -12.68 -6.21
C ILE A 308 -6.74 -11.91 -5.55
N ASP A 309 -6.46 -10.91 -4.71
CA ASP A 309 -7.52 -10.12 -4.08
C ASP A 309 -8.33 -9.34 -5.12
N TYR A 310 -7.69 -8.80 -6.15
CA TYR A 310 -8.41 -8.17 -7.27
C TYR A 310 -9.23 -9.16 -8.10
N ILE A 311 -8.74 -10.39 -8.30
CA ILE A 311 -9.50 -11.47 -8.92
C ILE A 311 -10.71 -11.87 -8.07
N LYS A 312 -10.58 -11.90 -6.73
CA LYS A 312 -11.71 -12.14 -5.83
C LYS A 312 -12.77 -11.03 -5.94
N ILE A 313 -12.35 -9.77 -5.98
CA ILE A 313 -13.28 -8.64 -6.16
C ILE A 313 -14.00 -8.76 -7.50
N PHE A 314 -13.27 -9.03 -8.59
CA PHE A 314 -13.89 -9.26 -9.89
C PHE A 314 -14.84 -10.46 -9.88
N THR A 315 -14.43 -11.59 -9.30
CA THR A 315 -15.27 -12.79 -9.13
C THR A 315 -16.56 -12.47 -8.37
N ASN A 316 -16.51 -11.59 -7.35
CA ASN A 316 -17.70 -11.15 -6.65
C ASN A 316 -18.65 -10.34 -7.54
N SER A 317 -18.14 -9.51 -8.47
CA SER A 317 -19.00 -8.81 -9.44
C SER A 317 -19.70 -9.74 -10.44
N LEU A 318 -19.23 -10.99 -10.59
CA LEU A 318 -19.87 -12.00 -11.42
C LEU A 318 -20.99 -12.77 -10.70
N ARG A 319 -21.22 -12.55 -9.39
CA ARG A 319 -22.24 -13.27 -8.62
C ARG A 319 -23.66 -13.20 -9.22
N PRO A 320 -24.14 -12.06 -9.76
CA PRO A 320 -25.45 -12.00 -10.41
C PRO A 320 -25.58 -12.93 -11.62
N TRP A 321 -24.46 -13.33 -12.20
CA TRP A 321 -24.35 -14.09 -13.45
C TRP A 321 -23.87 -15.54 -13.22
N ASN A 322 -23.98 -16.05 -12.00
CA ASN A 322 -23.42 -17.35 -11.61
C ASN A 322 -23.99 -18.56 -12.37
N ARG A 323 -25.18 -18.42 -12.98
CA ARG A 323 -25.84 -19.45 -13.82
C ARG A 323 -25.30 -19.49 -15.25
N GLU A 324 -24.58 -18.46 -15.68
CA GLU A 324 -24.03 -18.40 -17.02
C GLU A 324 -22.87 -19.40 -17.20
N PRO A 325 -22.92 -20.31 -18.20
CA PRO A 325 -21.87 -21.32 -18.41
C PRO A 325 -20.47 -20.70 -18.59
N ALA A 326 -20.39 -19.53 -19.22
CA ALA A 326 -19.13 -18.81 -19.42
C ALA A 326 -18.52 -18.32 -18.09
N VAL A 327 -19.36 -17.87 -17.16
CA VAL A 327 -18.94 -17.47 -15.81
C VAL A 327 -18.49 -18.69 -15.02
N ALA A 328 -19.24 -19.79 -15.05
CA ALA A 328 -18.84 -21.05 -14.42
C ALA A 328 -17.49 -21.58 -14.98
N GLY A 329 -17.25 -21.40 -16.29
CA GLY A 329 -15.96 -21.68 -16.93
C GLY A 329 -14.83 -20.85 -16.33
N TYR A 330 -15.00 -19.53 -16.25
CA TYR A 330 -14.00 -18.65 -15.65
C TYR A 330 -13.72 -18.96 -14.17
N LEU A 331 -14.75 -19.23 -13.36
CA LEU A 331 -14.57 -19.58 -11.95
C LEU A 331 -13.79 -20.89 -11.76
N ARG A 332 -13.93 -21.84 -12.69
CA ARG A 332 -13.08 -23.05 -12.71
C ARG A 332 -11.62 -22.70 -13.04
N GLU A 333 -11.37 -21.85 -14.04
CA GLU A 333 -10.01 -21.39 -14.37
C GLU A 333 -9.32 -20.74 -13.14
N VAL A 334 -10.04 -19.87 -12.42
CA VAL A 334 -9.53 -19.22 -11.20
C VAL A 334 -9.17 -20.25 -10.12
N ARG A 335 -10.03 -21.25 -9.87
CA ARG A 335 -9.78 -22.31 -8.88
C ARG A 335 -8.56 -23.14 -9.24
N THR A 336 -8.44 -23.55 -10.51
CA THR A 336 -7.31 -24.36 -10.99
C THR A 336 -5.98 -23.64 -10.78
N LEU A 337 -5.93 -22.33 -11.04
CA LEU A 337 -4.73 -21.53 -10.85
C LEU A 337 -4.42 -21.30 -9.36
N ALA A 338 -5.44 -21.10 -8.52
CA ALA A 338 -5.25 -20.94 -7.08
C ALA A 338 -4.71 -22.22 -6.39
N THR A 339 -4.95 -23.40 -6.96
CA THR A 339 -4.44 -24.68 -6.44
C THR A 339 -3.00 -25.00 -6.86
N GLN A 340 -2.37 -24.19 -7.71
CA GLN A 340 -0.96 -24.39 -8.07
C GLN A 340 -0.06 -23.94 -6.91
N PRO A 341 0.95 -24.74 -6.50
CA PRO A 341 1.78 -24.50 -5.31
C PRO A 341 2.64 -23.22 -5.36
N THR A 342 2.58 -22.46 -6.47
CA THR A 342 3.23 -21.17 -6.66
C THR A 342 2.40 -19.97 -6.18
N LEU A 343 1.14 -20.17 -5.75
CA LEU A 343 0.24 -19.11 -5.27
C LEU A 343 -0.32 -19.36 -3.85
N ALA A 344 0.08 -20.45 -3.18
CA ALA A 344 -0.39 -20.85 -1.86
C ALA A 344 0.53 -20.39 -0.73
#